data_AF-A0A380S2W0-F1
#
_entry.id   AF-A0A380S2W0-F1
#
_cell.length_a   1.000
_cell.length_b   1.000
_cell.length_c   1.000
_cell.angle_alpha   90.00
_cell.angle_beta   90.00
_cell.angle_gamma   90.00
#
_symmetry.space_group_name_H-M   'P 1'
#
loop_
_entity.id
_entity.type
_entity.pdbx_description
1 polymer ?
#
loop_
_entity_poly.entity_id
_entity_poly.type
_entity_poly.pdbx_seq_one_letter_code
_entity_poly.pdbx_strand_id
1 'polypeptide(L)'
;MVSLEDTKPILNNSPEAISFRRNCSTLTICGAGVIVFGFWNIIKVLGYVLLDIPLFSPGQLESIEPDEYTIIMIVFAVLLVGDTVIRLVIGLSAMSESRNRNRQYPRFYLFFLVWEIIFEVYSCISVILELVVLQTYSSFEDDFIALFMELSSLVVLIEVYIAALVVRKYKRHAAKLEKDYPVCS
;
A
#
# COMPACT_ATOMS: atom_id res chain seq x y z
N MET A 1 -10.01 -18.86 -47.39
CA MET A 1 -10.36 -17.81 -46.41
C MET A 1 -10.03 -18.37 -45.04
N VAL A 2 -8.83 -18.10 -44.56
CA VAL A 2 -8.39 -18.44 -43.20
C VAL A 2 -8.81 -17.27 -42.32
N SER A 3 -9.65 -17.53 -41.32
CA SER A 3 -10.11 -16.51 -40.37
C SER A 3 -8.91 -15.96 -39.60
N LEU A 4 -8.71 -14.64 -39.66
CA LEU A 4 -7.69 -13.91 -38.91
C LEU A 4 -8.02 -13.76 -37.41
N GLU A 5 -8.95 -14.56 -36.87
CA GLU A 5 -9.21 -14.65 -35.43
C GLU A 5 -8.26 -15.58 -34.67
N ASP A 6 -7.43 -16.37 -35.37
CA ASP A 6 -6.45 -17.28 -34.74
C ASP A 6 -5.07 -16.66 -34.48
N THR A 7 -4.88 -15.36 -34.71
CA THR A 7 -3.66 -14.61 -34.32
C THR A 7 -3.86 -13.75 -33.08
N LYS A 8 -4.68 -14.20 -32.11
CA LYS A 8 -4.38 -13.84 -30.72
C LYS A 8 -3.09 -14.57 -30.38
N PRO A 9 -1.98 -13.91 -30.02
CA PRO A 9 -0.82 -14.61 -29.50
C PRO A 9 -1.19 -15.21 -28.15
N ILE A 10 -1.84 -16.36 -28.19
CA ILE A 10 -1.75 -17.38 -27.15
C ILE A 10 -0.26 -17.67 -27.03
N LEU A 11 0.31 -17.45 -25.85
CA LEU A 11 1.57 -18.06 -25.43
C LEU A 11 2.82 -17.73 -26.26
N ASN A 12 3.30 -16.48 -26.23
CA ASN A 12 4.76 -16.37 -26.12
C ASN A 12 5.11 -16.72 -24.67
N ASN A 13 5.50 -17.95 -24.38
CA ASN A 13 6.06 -18.37 -23.08
C ASN A 13 7.48 -17.81 -22.88
N SER A 14 7.75 -16.62 -23.42
CA SER A 14 8.98 -15.92 -23.13
C SER A 14 9.06 -15.68 -21.62
N PRO A 15 10.26 -15.79 -21.03
CA PRO A 15 10.46 -15.52 -19.61
C PRO A 15 9.88 -14.15 -19.17
N GLU A 16 9.92 -13.16 -20.08
CA GLU A 16 9.40 -11.83 -19.85
C GLU A 16 7.87 -11.79 -19.77
N ALA A 17 7.15 -12.49 -20.64
CA ALA A 17 5.69 -12.54 -20.62
C ALA A 17 5.16 -13.29 -19.38
N ILE A 18 5.85 -14.36 -18.96
CA ILE A 18 5.55 -15.07 -17.71
C ILE A 18 5.77 -14.13 -16.52
N SER A 19 6.90 -13.45 -16.46
CA SER A 19 7.21 -12.47 -15.42
C SER A 19 6.17 -11.35 -15.38
N PHE A 20 5.76 -10.81 -16.53
CA PHE A 20 4.73 -9.78 -16.62
C PHE A 20 3.40 -10.23 -16.03
N ARG A 21 2.89 -11.42 -16.42
CA ARG A 21 1.64 -11.97 -15.89
C ARG A 21 1.71 -12.16 -14.37
N ARG A 22 2.84 -12.68 -13.86
CA ARG A 22 3.07 -12.84 -12.42
C ARG A 22 2.99 -11.49 -11.71
N ASN A 23 3.71 -10.48 -12.19
CA ASN A 23 3.69 -9.15 -11.59
C ASN A 23 2.32 -8.47 -11.67
N CYS A 24 1.53 -8.68 -12.71
CA CYS A 24 0.14 -8.20 -12.75
C CYS A 24 -0.74 -8.88 -11.68
N SER A 25 -0.55 -10.19 -11.46
CA SER A 25 -1.24 -10.90 -10.38
C SER A 25 -0.82 -10.35 -9.01
N THR A 26 0.48 -10.23 -8.75
CA THR A 26 1.04 -9.63 -7.54
C THR A 26 0.48 -8.23 -7.31
N LEU A 27 0.48 -7.37 -8.33
CA LEU A 27 -0.05 -6.01 -8.22
C LEU A 27 -1.53 -5.97 -7.84
N THR A 28 -2.31 -6.95 -8.28
CA THR A 28 -3.74 -7.07 -7.91
C THR A 28 -3.91 -7.54 -6.47
N ILE A 29 -3.20 -8.60 -6.09
CA ILE A 29 -3.29 -9.22 -4.76
C ILE A 29 -2.75 -8.27 -3.69
N CYS A 30 -1.53 -7.75 -3.88
CA CYS A 30 -0.91 -6.80 -2.97
C CYS A 30 -1.67 -5.47 -2.98
N GLY A 31 -2.23 -5.03 -4.11
CA GLY A 31 -3.12 -3.87 -4.17
C GLY A 31 -4.36 -4.01 -3.26
N ALA A 32 -4.98 -5.20 -3.23
CA ALA A 32 -6.03 -5.50 -2.27
C ALA A 32 -5.50 -5.55 -0.83
N GLY A 33 -4.28 -6.07 -0.63
CA GLY A 33 -3.59 -6.04 0.67
C GLY A 33 -3.42 -4.62 1.22
N VAL A 34 -2.98 -3.65 0.39
CA VAL A 34 -2.88 -2.24 0.79
C VAL A 34 -4.22 -1.70 1.26
N ILE A 35 -5.33 -2.05 0.59
CA ILE A 35 -6.67 -1.64 1.02
C ILE A 35 -7.01 -2.23 2.39
N VAL A 36 -6.75 -3.52 2.59
CA VAL A 36 -6.99 -4.20 3.88
C VAL A 36 -6.18 -3.56 5.01
N PHE A 37 -4.91 -3.24 4.77
CA PHE A 37 -4.08 -2.52 5.73
C PHE A 37 -4.51 -1.06 5.93
N GLY A 38 -5.13 -0.41 4.95
CA GLY A 38 -5.81 0.86 5.15
C GLY A 38 -6.98 0.74 6.13
N PHE A 39 -7.79 -0.31 6.00
CA PHE A 39 -8.89 -0.58 6.94
C PHE A 39 -8.41 -0.92 8.36
N TRP A 40 -7.18 -1.44 8.52
CA TRP A 40 -6.60 -1.66 9.84
C TRP A 40 -6.50 -0.37 10.66
N ASN A 41 -6.21 0.77 10.02
CA ASN A 41 -6.18 2.06 10.71
C ASN A 41 -7.56 2.48 11.21
N ILE A 42 -8.65 2.11 10.51
CA ILE A 42 -10.01 2.29 11.02
C ILE A 42 -10.26 1.42 12.26
N ILE A 43 -9.79 0.17 12.26
CA ILE A 43 -9.90 -0.71 13.43
C ILE A 43 -9.16 -0.11 14.63
N LYS A 44 -7.97 0.46 14.44
CA LYS A 44 -7.24 1.21 15.49
C LYS A 44 -8.11 2.35 16.05
N VAL A 45 -8.65 3.22 15.19
CA VAL A 45 -9.54 4.33 15.62
C VAL A 45 -10.74 3.82 16.40
N LEU A 46 -11.41 2.78 15.91
CA LEU A 46 -12.55 2.18 16.60
C LEU A 46 -12.15 1.58 17.95
N GLY A 47 -10.97 0.95 18.04
CA GLY A 47 -10.41 0.47 19.30
C GLY A 47 -10.24 1.62 20.30
N TYR A 48 -9.66 2.73 19.88
CA TYR A 48 -9.47 3.90 20.75
C TYR A 48 -10.80 4.50 21.21
N VAL A 49 -11.76 4.67 20.29
CA VAL A 49 -13.04 5.34 20.61
C VAL A 49 -13.99 4.44 21.39
N LEU A 50 -14.06 3.14 21.07
CA LEU A 50 -15.04 2.22 21.65
C LEU A 50 -14.55 1.51 22.91
N LEU A 51 -13.24 1.26 23.02
CA LEU A 51 -12.66 0.52 24.14
C LEU A 51 -11.94 1.43 25.15
N ASP A 52 -11.97 2.75 24.92
CA ASP A 52 -11.31 3.77 25.77
C ASP A 52 -9.83 3.45 26.03
N ILE A 53 -9.17 2.86 25.03
CA ILE A 53 -7.75 2.52 25.10
C ILE A 53 -6.97 3.83 25.02
N PRO A 54 -6.18 4.20 26.03
CA PRO A 54 -5.46 5.47 26.04
C PRO A 54 -4.43 5.48 24.91
N LEU A 55 -4.57 6.45 24.01
CA LEU A 55 -3.67 6.69 22.86
C LEU A 55 -2.27 7.16 23.27
N PHE A 56 -2.19 7.76 24.45
CA PHE A 56 -0.96 8.29 25.00
C PHE A 56 -0.73 7.63 26.36
N SER A 57 0.55 7.39 26.67
CA SER A 57 0.92 6.97 28.01
C SER A 57 0.40 7.99 29.04
N PRO A 58 -0.07 7.55 30.22
CA PRO A 58 -0.69 8.45 31.20
C PRO A 58 0.19 9.65 31.57
N GLY A 59 1.52 9.51 31.55
CA GLY A 59 2.45 10.62 31.81
C GLY A 59 2.60 11.66 30.68
N GLN A 60 2.09 11.40 29.47
CA GLN A 60 2.08 12.38 28.37
C GLN A 60 0.84 13.29 28.39
N LEU A 61 -0.18 12.93 29.19
CA LEU A 61 -1.47 13.62 29.26
C LEU A 61 -1.62 14.52 30.49
N GLU A 62 -0.76 14.38 31.50
CA GLU A 62 -0.85 15.12 32.76
C GLU A 62 -0.75 16.65 32.63
N SER A 63 -0.21 17.16 31.51
CA SER A 63 -0.06 18.59 31.25
C SER A 63 -0.99 19.15 30.18
N ILE A 64 -1.91 18.35 29.62
CA ILE A 64 -2.75 18.76 28.49
C ILE A 64 -4.16 19.10 29.00
N GLU A 65 -4.65 20.31 28.67
CA GLU A 65 -6.02 20.69 29.03
C GLU A 65 -7.05 19.85 28.26
N PRO A 66 -8.25 19.59 28.82
CA PRO A 66 -9.27 18.74 28.17
C PRO A 66 -9.65 19.19 26.75
N ASP A 67 -9.68 20.51 26.52
CA ASP A 67 -9.99 21.10 25.23
C ASP A 67 -8.87 20.86 24.22
N GLU A 68 -7.60 20.94 24.65
CA GLU A 68 -6.43 20.65 23.81
C GLU A 68 -6.36 19.16 23.45
N TYR A 69 -6.64 18.27 24.41
CA TYR A 69 -6.72 16.84 24.17
C TYR A 69 -7.76 16.49 23.09
N THR A 70 -8.93 17.12 23.17
CA THR A 70 -10.01 16.91 22.18
C THR A 70 -9.56 17.34 20.77
N ILE A 71 -8.86 18.47 20.65
CA ILE A 71 -8.31 18.94 19.37
C ILE A 71 -7.28 17.94 18.82
N ILE A 72 -6.36 17.45 19.65
CA ILE A 72 -5.34 16.46 19.26
C ILE A 72 -6.01 15.20 18.72
N MET A 73 -7.03 14.70 19.42
CA MET A 73 -7.79 13.51 19.01
C MET A 73 -8.49 13.70 17.66
N ILE A 74 -9.10 14.86 17.41
CA ILE A 74 -9.73 15.17 16.13
C ILE A 74 -8.69 15.22 15.01
N VAL A 75 -7.56 15.89 15.23
CA VAL A 75 -6.47 15.96 14.23
C VAL A 75 -5.93 14.57 13.92
N PHE A 76 -5.71 13.75 14.95
CA PHE A 76 -5.25 12.37 14.79
C PHE A 76 -6.23 11.51 13.99
N ALA A 77 -7.53 11.61 14.28
CA ALA A 77 -8.57 10.91 13.53
C ALA A 77 -8.60 11.35 12.06
N VAL A 78 -8.47 12.65 11.76
CA VAL A 78 -8.41 13.17 10.39
C VAL A 78 -7.20 12.63 9.65
N LEU A 79 -6.03 12.55 10.30
CA LEU A 79 -4.81 11.99 9.71
C LEU A 79 -4.99 10.50 9.36
N LEU A 80 -5.59 9.70 10.25
CA LEU A 80 -5.83 8.27 10.01
C LEU A 80 -6.85 8.03 8.89
N VAL A 81 -7.90 8.85 8.82
CA VAL A 81 -8.85 8.80 7.69
C VAL A 81 -8.15 9.20 6.38
N GLY A 82 -7.31 10.24 6.41
CA GLY A 82 -6.53 10.68 5.25
C GLY A 82 -5.60 9.58 4.72
N ASP A 83 -4.84 8.93 5.62
CA ASP A 83 -3.99 7.77 5.32
C ASP A 83 -4.82 6.63 4.70
N THR A 84 -5.96 6.30 5.29
CA THR A 84 -6.85 5.25 4.77
C THR A 84 -7.32 5.54 3.34
N VAL A 85 -7.68 6.80 3.06
CA VAL A 85 -8.07 7.24 1.71
C VAL A 85 -6.90 7.14 0.74
N ILE A 86 -5.69 7.52 1.15
CA ILE A 86 -4.48 7.40 0.33
C ILE A 86 -4.21 5.92 -0.01
N ARG A 87 -4.26 5.02 0.98
CA ARG A 87 -4.10 3.57 0.79
C ARG A 87 -5.16 2.99 -0.13
N LEU A 88 -6.41 3.44 0.00
CA LEU A 88 -7.49 3.05 -0.90
C LEU A 88 -7.20 3.48 -2.35
N VAL A 89 -6.75 4.72 -2.55
CA VAL A 89 -6.37 5.23 -3.88
C VAL A 89 -5.20 4.44 -4.46
N ILE A 90 -4.17 4.14 -3.66
CA ILE A 90 -3.02 3.33 -4.08
C ILE A 90 -3.47 1.93 -4.49
N GLY A 91 -4.24 1.24 -3.64
CA GLY A 91 -4.68 -0.14 -3.88
C GLY A 91 -5.59 -0.25 -5.12
N LEU A 92 -6.58 0.64 -5.24
CA LEU A 92 -7.45 0.70 -6.42
C LEU A 92 -6.66 1.03 -7.69
N SER A 93 -5.68 1.95 -7.60
CA SER A 93 -4.83 2.29 -8.74
C SER A 93 -3.95 1.11 -9.16
N ALA A 94 -3.34 0.39 -8.22
CA ALA A 94 -2.54 -0.81 -8.47
C ALA A 94 -3.39 -1.92 -9.15
N MET A 95 -4.59 -2.21 -8.60
CA MET A 95 -5.52 -3.17 -9.19
C MET A 95 -6.03 -2.74 -10.57
N SER A 96 -6.14 -1.43 -10.83
CA SER A 96 -6.50 -0.93 -12.16
C SER A 96 -5.34 -1.09 -13.16
N GLU A 97 -4.09 -0.92 -12.68
CA GLU A 97 -2.88 -1.01 -13.49
C GLU A 97 -2.57 -2.45 -13.93
N SER A 98 -2.90 -3.44 -13.11
CA SER A 98 -2.77 -4.84 -13.45
C SER A 98 -3.71 -5.29 -14.58
N ARG A 99 -4.90 -4.67 -14.69
CA ARG A 99 -5.95 -5.08 -15.63
C ARG A 99 -5.77 -4.56 -17.06
N ASN A 100 -4.64 -3.92 -17.38
CA ASN A 100 -4.37 -3.37 -18.73
C ASN A 100 -5.47 -2.45 -19.29
N ARG A 101 -6.31 -1.85 -18.43
CA ARG A 101 -7.32 -0.90 -18.89
C ARG A 101 -6.57 0.32 -19.43
N ASN A 102 -6.70 0.58 -20.73
CA ASN A 102 -5.94 1.49 -21.60
C ASN A 102 -5.88 2.99 -21.18
N ARG A 103 -6.14 3.32 -19.93
CA ARG A 103 -6.06 4.68 -19.38
C ARG A 103 -4.63 4.97 -18.95
N GLN A 104 -4.18 6.19 -19.24
CA GLN A 104 -3.01 6.80 -18.62
C GLN A 104 -3.18 6.70 -17.10
N TYR A 105 -2.48 5.75 -16.49
CA TYR A 105 -2.52 5.58 -15.04
C TYR A 105 -1.93 6.82 -14.39
N PRO A 106 -2.58 7.38 -13.36
CA PRO A 106 -2.06 8.56 -12.69
C PRO A 106 -0.71 8.18 -12.07
N ARG A 107 0.38 8.67 -12.65
CA ARG A 107 1.74 8.43 -12.15
C ARG A 107 1.88 8.83 -10.67
N PHE A 108 1.00 9.72 -10.22
CA PHE A 108 0.86 10.20 -8.86
C PHE A 108 0.68 9.09 -7.81
N TYR A 109 0.03 7.95 -8.09
CA TYR A 109 -0.12 6.94 -7.04
C TYR A 109 1.21 6.29 -6.63
N LEU A 110 2.23 6.25 -7.52
CA LEU A 110 3.56 5.79 -7.13
C LEU A 110 4.26 6.76 -6.18
N PHE A 111 3.99 8.06 -6.32
CA PHE A 111 4.51 9.05 -5.38
C PHE A 111 3.91 8.82 -3.99
N PHE A 112 2.58 8.64 -3.90
CA PHE A 112 1.93 8.28 -2.65
C PHE A 112 2.42 6.93 -2.10
N LEU A 113 2.67 5.94 -2.96
CA LEU A 113 3.22 4.66 -2.52
C LEU A 113 4.61 4.78 -1.91
N VAL A 114 5.49 5.61 -2.48
CA VAL A 114 6.81 5.89 -1.88
C VAL A 114 6.67 6.63 -0.55
N TRP A 115 5.75 7.59 -0.49
CA TRP A 115 5.44 8.31 0.75
C TRP A 115 4.96 7.36 1.86
N GLU A 116 4.01 6.47 1.55
CA GLU A 116 3.52 5.44 2.47
C GLU A 116 4.63 4.51 2.95
N ILE A 117 5.54 4.08 2.06
CA ILE A 117 6.69 3.24 2.46
C ILE A 117 7.57 3.97 3.48
N ILE A 118 7.84 5.27 3.28
CA ILE A 118 8.66 6.06 4.21
C ILE A 118 7.93 6.21 5.56
N PHE A 119 6.63 6.48 5.53
CA PHE A 119 5.82 6.61 6.72
C PHE A 119 5.75 5.29 7.52
N GLU A 120 5.58 4.17 6.83
CA GLU A 120 5.54 2.85 7.46
C GLU A 120 6.89 2.45 8.07
N VAL A 121 8.00 2.80 7.42
CA VAL A 121 9.35 2.61 7.99
C VAL A 121 9.51 3.43 9.27
N TYR A 122 9.04 4.68 9.27
CA TYR A 122 9.05 5.50 10.48
C TYR A 122 8.18 4.88 11.58
N SER A 123 6.97 4.42 11.24
CA SER A 123 6.06 3.72 12.16
C SER A 123 6.73 2.49 12.79
N CYS A 124 7.34 1.62 11.98
CA CYS A 124 8.08 0.46 12.44
C CYS A 124 9.22 0.83 13.41
N ILE A 125 9.99 1.89 13.09
CA ILE A 125 11.07 2.36 13.96
C ILE A 125 10.52 2.85 15.30
N SER A 126 9.42 3.61 15.29
CA SER A 126 8.78 4.10 16.51
C SER A 126 8.36 2.96 17.44
N VAL A 127 7.72 1.91 16.91
CA VAL A 127 7.34 0.72 17.69
C VAL A 127 8.57 -0.03 18.23
N ILE A 128 9.64 -0.16 17.43
CA ILE A 128 10.89 -0.79 17.88
C ILE A 128 11.55 0.02 19.00
N LEU A 129 11.57 1.35 18.90
CA LEU A 129 12.11 2.21 19.94
C LEU A 129 11.31 2.09 21.24
N GLU A 130 9.99 2.01 21.15
CA GLU A 130 9.13 1.79 22.31
C GLU A 130 9.41 0.44 22.99
N LEU A 131 9.47 -0.63 22.18
CA LEU A 131 9.73 -2.00 22.65
C LEU A 131 11.13 -2.15 23.30
N VAL A 132 12.17 -1.57 22.69
CA VAL A 132 13.57 -1.82 23.09
C VAL A 132 14.12 -0.78 24.05
N VAL A 133 13.78 0.49 23.85
CA VAL A 133 14.44 1.62 24.52
C VAL A 133 13.61 2.14 25.68
N LEU A 134 12.30 2.27 25.48
CA LEU A 134 11.43 2.89 26.49
C LEU A 134 10.89 1.89 27.50
N GLN A 135 10.85 0.59 27.17
CA GLN A 135 10.30 -0.49 28.01
C GLN A 135 8.97 -0.06 28.66
N THR A 136 8.11 0.56 27.86
CA THR A 136 6.81 1.04 28.32
C THR A 136 5.96 -0.14 28.79
N TYR A 137 5.03 0.10 29.73
CA TYR A 137 4.25 -0.92 30.45
C TYR A 137 3.25 -1.74 29.61
N SER A 138 3.36 -1.75 28.28
CA SER A 138 2.59 -2.64 27.40
C SER A 138 3.01 -4.09 27.57
N SER A 139 2.08 -5.01 27.35
CA SER A 139 2.44 -6.43 27.28
C SER A 139 3.29 -6.64 26.02
N PHE A 140 4.40 -7.38 26.13
CA PHE A 140 5.27 -7.71 24.99
C PHE A 140 4.48 -8.29 23.80
N GLU A 141 3.40 -9.00 24.09
CA GLU A 141 2.51 -9.62 23.11
C GLU A 141 1.81 -8.55 22.24
N ASP A 142 1.29 -7.48 22.84
CA ASP A 142 0.59 -6.41 22.13
C ASP A 142 1.54 -5.65 21.18
N ASP A 143 2.73 -5.31 21.66
CA ASP A 143 3.74 -4.61 20.87
C ASP A 143 4.29 -5.48 19.74
N PHE A 144 4.46 -6.78 19.99
CA PHE A 144 4.87 -7.74 18.97
C PHE A 144 3.81 -7.86 17.87
N ILE A 145 2.52 -7.93 18.22
CA ILE A 145 1.41 -7.97 17.26
C ILE A 145 1.39 -6.67 16.44
N ALA A 146 1.53 -5.52 17.10
CA ALA A 146 1.61 -4.23 16.42
C ALA A 146 2.76 -4.19 15.42
N LEU A 147 3.98 -4.55 15.84
CA LEU A 147 5.15 -4.58 14.96
C LEU A 147 4.97 -5.56 13.79
N PHE A 148 4.40 -6.73 14.02
CA PHE A 148 4.14 -7.71 12.98
C PHE A 148 3.17 -7.17 11.92
N MET A 149 2.14 -6.44 12.34
CA MET A 149 1.18 -5.80 11.44
C MET A 149 1.82 -4.69 10.61
N GLU A 150 2.63 -3.82 11.22
CA GLU A 150 3.37 -2.76 10.51
C GLU A 150 4.36 -3.34 9.50
N LEU A 151 5.13 -4.37 9.87
CA LEU A 151 6.07 -5.04 8.97
C LEU A 151 5.36 -5.73 7.79
N SER A 152 4.23 -6.38 8.05
CA SER A 152 3.44 -7.05 7.00
C SER A 152 2.90 -6.04 5.99
N SER A 153 2.40 -4.90 6.47
CA SER A 153 1.94 -3.78 5.66
C SER A 153 3.09 -3.19 4.81
N LEU A 154 4.27 -2.97 5.41
CA LEU A 154 5.47 -2.50 4.72
C LEU A 154 5.89 -3.46 3.58
N VAL A 155 5.91 -4.76 3.83
CA VAL A 155 6.23 -5.77 2.80
C VAL A 155 5.25 -5.69 1.64
N VAL A 156 3.95 -5.56 1.92
CA VAL A 156 2.93 -5.43 0.87
C VAL A 156 3.13 -4.17 0.04
N LEU A 157 3.44 -3.02 0.66
CA LEU A 157 3.71 -1.77 -0.05
C LEU A 157 4.92 -1.89 -0.98
N ILE A 158 6.02 -2.51 -0.50
CA ILE A 158 7.23 -2.76 -1.29
C ILE A 158 6.92 -3.68 -2.49
N GLU A 159 6.17 -4.76 -2.28
CA GLU A 159 5.77 -5.67 -3.36
C GLU A 159 4.91 -4.98 -4.42
N VAL A 160 3.96 -4.12 -4.01
CA VAL A 160 3.20 -3.28 -4.97
C VAL A 160 4.13 -2.39 -5.76
N TYR A 161 5.10 -1.74 -5.11
CA TYR A 161 6.03 -0.82 -5.77
C TYR A 161 6.90 -1.52 -6.81
N ILE A 162 7.52 -2.65 -6.44
CA ILE A 162 8.35 -3.46 -7.34
C ILE A 162 7.51 -3.96 -8.52
N ALA A 163 6.35 -4.57 -8.24
CA ALA A 163 5.47 -5.10 -9.28
C ALA A 163 5.03 -4.00 -10.26
N ALA A 164 4.68 -2.81 -9.76
CA ALA A 164 4.30 -1.67 -10.58
C ALA A 164 5.44 -1.21 -11.51
N LEU A 165 6.68 -1.14 -11.01
CA LEU A 165 7.83 -0.78 -11.83
C LEU A 165 8.08 -1.79 -12.96
N VAL A 166 8.01 -3.09 -12.66
CA VAL A 166 8.20 -4.15 -13.66
C VAL A 166 7.11 -4.11 -14.72
N VAL A 167 5.84 -3.98 -14.32
CA VAL A 167 4.69 -3.84 -15.23
C VAL A 167 4.86 -2.63 -16.15
N ARG A 168 5.29 -1.48 -15.62
CA ARG A 168 5.53 -0.26 -16.42
C ARG A 168 6.69 -0.42 -17.38
N LYS A 169 7.80 -1.04 -16.95
CA LYS A 169 8.95 -1.31 -17.82
C LYS A 169 8.54 -2.17 -19.01
N TYR A 170 7.77 -3.23 -18.76
CA TYR A 170 7.28 -4.12 -19.81
C TYR A 170 6.34 -3.39 -20.78
N LYS A 171 5.36 -2.63 -20.27
CA LYS A 171 4.44 -1.84 -21.11
C LYS A 171 5.16 -0.83 -22.00
N ARG A 172 6.19 -0.14 -21.47
CA ARG A 172 7.02 0.80 -22.25
C ARG A 172 7.81 0.08 -23.33
N HIS A 173 8.34 -1.11 -23.04
CA HIS A 173 9.08 -1.90 -24.02
C HIS A 173 8.16 -2.39 -25.15
N ALA A 174 6.98 -2.92 -24.80
CA ALA A 174 5.97 -3.34 -25.76
C ALA A 174 5.49 -2.18 -26.67
N ALA A 175 5.19 -1.01 -26.10
CA ALA A 175 4.78 0.17 -26.88
C ALA A 175 5.89 0.68 -27.82
N LYS A 176 7.16 0.51 -27.44
CA LYS A 176 8.29 0.84 -28.32
C LYS A 176 8.37 -0.13 -29.51
N LEU A 177 8.22 -1.43 -29.26
CA LEU A 177 8.23 -2.46 -30.32
C LEU A 177 7.09 -2.27 -31.31
N GLU A 178 5.89 -1.92 -30.84
CA GLU A 178 4.73 -1.63 -31.71
C GLU A 178 4.98 -0.41 -32.61
N LYS A 179 5.71 0.61 -32.10
CA LYS A 179 6.10 1.78 -32.88
C LYS A 179 7.20 1.47 -33.90
N ASP A 180 8.18 0.64 -33.53
CA ASP A 180 9.34 0.30 -34.37
C ASP A 180 8.98 -0.72 -35.47
N TYR A 181 7.97 -1.56 -35.24
CA TYR A 181 7.48 -2.58 -36.18
C TYR A 181 5.96 -2.47 -36.34
N PRO A 182 5.43 -1.43 -37.00
CA PRO A 182 4.00 -1.34 -37.25
C PRO A 182 3.60 -2.51 -38.14
N VAL A 183 2.81 -3.43 -37.59
CA VAL A 183 2.20 -4.49 -38.39
C VAL A 183 1.25 -3.78 -39.34
N CYS A 184 1.56 -3.76 -40.64
CA CYS A 184 0.66 -3.22 -41.66
C CYS A 184 -0.65 -4.00 -41.59
N SER A 185 -1.67 -3.37 -40.99
CA SER A 185 -3.05 -3.85 -40.92
C SER A 185 -3.78 -3.63 -42.24
#